data_AF-A0A255IID8-F1
#
_entry.id   AF-A0A255IID8-F1
#
_cell.length_a   1.000
_cell.length_b   1.000
_cell.length_c   1.000
_cell.angle_alpha   90.00
_cell.angle_beta   90.00
_cell.angle_gamma   90.00
#
_symmetry.space_group_name_H-M   'P 1'
#
loop_
_entity.id
_entity.type
_entity.pdbx_description
1 polymer ?
#
loop_
_entity_poly.entity_id
_entity_poly.type
_entity_poly.pdbx_seq_one_letter_code
_entity_poly.pdbx_strand_id
1 'polypeptide(L)'
;MIYGIVSDRDDKTSLAYLKSKKVANVNIIHWSRLDVLSSRFVAGDIIYVISVDRFPSVSRFVAFAEAVLNGGGSLRILEQPYLEVGNGKHFRPAVAEYLNTLVCLERSCVQRLFSAFSFNMTGKDYVADCIAYITVGILAKTYSSDGILHRGG
;
A
#
# COMPACT_ATOMS: atom_id res chain seq x y z
N MET A 1 -11.98 -2.78 -15.36
CA MET A 1 -12.75 -1.96 -14.40
C MET A 1 -11.83 -0.92 -13.77
N ILE A 2 -12.36 0.20 -13.25
CA ILE A 2 -11.56 1.19 -12.52
C ILE A 2 -12.01 1.22 -11.05
N TYR A 3 -11.05 1.02 -10.14
CA TYR A 3 -11.24 1.03 -8.69
C TYR A 3 -10.46 2.16 -8.04
N GLY A 4 -10.93 2.60 -6.88
CA GLY A 4 -10.21 3.52 -6.00
C GLY A 4 -10.06 2.90 -4.63
N ILE A 5 -8.87 2.94 -4.04
CA ILE A 5 -8.65 2.52 -2.65
C ILE A 5 -8.63 3.74 -1.74
N VAL A 6 -9.35 3.63 -0.62
CA VAL A 6 -9.38 4.66 0.42
C VAL A 6 -9.13 4.08 1.81
N SER A 7 -8.72 4.92 2.75
CA SER A 7 -8.69 4.64 4.18
C SER A 7 -9.35 5.74 4.99
N ASP A 8 -9.37 5.58 6.31
CA ASP A 8 -9.82 6.60 7.26
C ASP A 8 -9.01 7.92 7.18
N ARG A 9 -7.88 7.92 6.44
CA ARG A 9 -7.07 9.13 6.18
C ARG A 9 -7.57 9.94 4.98
N ASP A 10 -8.49 9.41 4.20
CA ASP A 10 -8.98 10.07 2.99
C ASP A 10 -10.13 11.02 3.28
N ASP A 11 -10.04 12.20 2.66
CA ASP A 11 -10.99 13.28 2.83
C ASP A 11 -11.74 13.58 1.52
N LYS A 12 -12.44 14.71 1.48
CA LYS A 12 -13.16 15.17 0.28
C LYS A 12 -12.22 15.38 -0.92
N THR A 13 -10.95 15.73 -0.68
CA THR A 13 -9.94 15.96 -1.72
C THR A 13 -9.51 14.65 -2.37
N SER A 14 -9.21 13.64 -1.55
CA SER A 14 -8.93 12.28 -2.03
C SER A 14 -10.07 11.73 -2.89
N LEU A 15 -11.31 11.89 -2.41
CA LEU A 15 -12.50 11.45 -3.15
C LEU A 15 -12.70 12.23 -4.46
N ALA A 16 -12.42 13.53 -4.47
CA ALA A 16 -12.47 14.34 -5.68
C ALA A 16 -11.43 13.88 -6.72
N TYR A 17 -10.22 13.54 -6.28
CA TYR A 17 -9.22 12.93 -7.16
C TYR A 17 -9.72 11.63 -7.79
N LEU A 18 -10.24 10.69 -6.99
CA LEU A 18 -10.74 9.41 -7.52
C LEU A 18 -11.90 9.61 -8.52
N LYS A 19 -12.80 10.55 -8.24
CA LYS A 19 -13.87 10.94 -9.18
C LYS A 19 -13.30 11.53 -10.48
N SER A 20 -12.23 12.34 -10.41
CA SER A 20 -11.53 12.86 -11.60
C SER A 20 -10.94 11.75 -12.48
N LYS A 21 -10.60 10.60 -11.89
CA LYS A 21 -10.17 9.37 -12.59
C LYS A 21 -11.32 8.49 -13.06
N LYS A 22 -12.56 8.99 -12.99
CA LYS A 22 -13.79 8.28 -13.39
C LYS A 22 -14.02 7.00 -12.59
N VAL A 23 -13.54 6.93 -11.35
CA VAL A 23 -13.88 5.85 -10.42
C VAL A 23 -15.34 6.02 -10.00
N ALA A 24 -16.18 5.02 -10.27
CA ALA A 24 -17.56 5.00 -9.80
C ALA A 24 -17.60 4.85 -8.28
N ASN A 25 -18.56 5.49 -7.59
CA ASN A 25 -18.66 5.42 -6.12
C ASN A 25 -18.72 3.97 -5.58
N VAL A 26 -19.37 3.06 -6.31
CA VAL A 26 -19.46 1.63 -5.94
C VAL A 26 -18.11 0.90 -6.01
N ASN A 27 -17.16 1.44 -6.77
CA ASN A 27 -15.80 0.91 -6.94
C ASN A 27 -14.77 1.63 -6.07
N ILE A 28 -15.20 2.51 -5.17
CA ILE A 28 -14.36 3.07 -4.11
C ILE A 28 -14.37 2.08 -2.95
N ILE A 29 -13.24 1.43 -2.71
CA ILE A 29 -13.09 0.31 -1.79
C ILE A 29 -12.22 0.76 -0.60
N HIS A 30 -12.73 0.57 0.60
CA HIS A 30 -11.96 0.78 1.82
C HIS A 30 -10.88 -0.30 1.98
N TRP A 31 -9.72 0.03 2.55
CA TRP A 31 -8.59 -0.89 2.71
C TRP A 31 -8.94 -2.20 3.44
N SER A 32 -9.93 -2.17 4.34
CA SER A 32 -10.39 -3.37 5.06
C SER A 32 -11.02 -4.43 4.14
N ARG A 33 -11.33 -4.08 2.89
CA ARG A 33 -11.94 -4.97 1.88
C ARG A 33 -10.97 -5.36 0.75
N LEU A 34 -9.68 -5.10 0.90
CA LEU A 34 -8.68 -5.39 -0.13
C LEU A 34 -8.67 -6.86 -0.54
N ASP A 35 -8.78 -7.80 0.40
CA ASP A 35 -8.79 -9.24 0.09
C ASP A 35 -9.95 -9.65 -0.82
N VAL A 36 -11.13 -9.04 -0.60
CA VAL A 36 -12.31 -9.27 -1.43
C VAL A 36 -12.07 -8.76 -2.85
N LEU A 37 -11.44 -7.59 -2.99
CA LEU A 37 -11.11 -7.03 -4.29
C LEU A 37 -10.03 -7.87 -4.99
N SER A 38 -8.97 -8.27 -4.27
CA SER A 38 -7.86 -9.08 -4.81
C SER A 38 -8.31 -10.41 -5.40
N SER A 39 -9.35 -11.02 -4.82
CA SER A 39 -9.93 -12.27 -5.34
C SER A 39 -10.71 -12.12 -6.66
N ARG A 40 -10.91 -10.90 -7.15
CA ARG A 40 -11.81 -10.58 -8.28
C ARG A 40 -11.15 -9.79 -9.41
N PHE A 41 -9.83 -9.60 -9.35
CA PHE A 41 -9.14 -8.87 -10.41
C PHE A 41 -9.28 -9.56 -11.75
N VAL A 42 -9.48 -8.74 -12.77
CA VAL A 42 -9.52 -9.16 -14.16
C VAL A 42 -8.50 -8.37 -14.95
N ALA A 43 -7.98 -8.97 -16.02
CA ALA A 43 -6.98 -8.33 -16.87
C ALA A 43 -7.50 -6.98 -17.40
N GLY A 44 -6.65 -5.95 -17.31
CA GLY A 44 -7.01 -4.58 -17.68
C GLY A 44 -7.70 -3.76 -16.59
N ASP A 45 -7.88 -4.30 -15.37
CA ASP A 45 -8.30 -3.50 -14.22
C ASP A 45 -7.28 -2.42 -13.86
N ILE A 46 -7.76 -1.25 -13.45
CA ILE A 46 -6.95 -0.10 -13.02
C ILE A 46 -7.36 0.27 -11.60
N ILE A 47 -6.39 0.28 -10.70
CA ILE A 47 -6.58 0.60 -9.29
C ILE A 47 -5.86 1.92 -9.01
N TYR A 48 -6.60 2.93 -8.57
CA TYR A 48 -6.04 4.21 -8.12
C TYR A 48 -5.97 4.26 -6.61
N VAL A 49 -4.83 4.73 -6.09
CA VAL A 49 -4.62 5.02 -4.68
C VAL A 49 -3.97 6.39 -4.57
N ILE A 50 -4.34 7.16 -3.55
CA ILE A 50 -3.71 8.46 -3.29
C ILE A 50 -2.25 8.25 -2.90
N SER A 51 -2.03 7.41 -1.88
CA SER A 51 -0.72 7.22 -1.27
C SER A 51 -0.60 5.80 -0.75
N VAL A 52 0.63 5.28 -0.69
CA VAL A 52 0.88 3.94 -0.14
C VAL A 52 0.57 3.83 1.36
N ASP A 53 0.52 4.95 2.08
CA ASP A 53 0.15 4.99 3.50
C ASP A 53 -1.35 4.75 3.77
N ARG A 54 -2.16 4.56 2.72
CA ARG A 54 -3.55 4.09 2.81
C ARG A 54 -3.63 2.60 3.06
N PHE A 55 -2.56 1.86 2.82
CA PHE A 55 -2.46 0.46 3.19
C PHE A 55 -2.14 0.32 4.68
N PRO A 56 -2.67 -0.72 5.35
CA PRO A 56 -2.45 -0.92 6.78
C PRO A 56 -0.99 -1.26 7.11
N SER A 57 -0.23 -1.82 6.17
CA SER A 57 1.17 -2.20 6.34
C SER A 57 1.91 -2.30 5.00
N VAL A 58 3.24 -2.37 5.04
CA VAL A 58 4.06 -2.60 3.83
C VAL A 58 3.81 -4.01 3.29
N SER A 59 3.72 -4.99 4.19
CA SER A 59 3.43 -6.38 3.80
C SER A 59 2.10 -6.52 3.06
N ARG A 60 1.05 -5.79 3.48
CA ARG A 60 -0.26 -5.78 2.83
C ARG A 60 -0.23 -5.04 1.49
N PHE A 61 0.52 -3.95 1.39
CA PHE A 61 0.76 -3.26 0.12
C PHE A 61 1.43 -4.18 -0.91
N VAL A 62 2.52 -4.85 -0.54
CA VAL A 62 3.28 -5.74 -1.44
C VAL A 62 2.40 -6.88 -1.94
N ALA A 63 1.70 -7.58 -1.03
CA ALA A 63 0.81 -8.67 -1.39
C ALA A 63 -0.32 -8.21 -2.33
N PHE A 64 -0.87 -7.01 -2.10
CA PHE A 64 -1.89 -6.43 -2.96
C PHE A 64 -1.34 -6.08 -4.35
N ALA A 65 -0.17 -5.45 -4.43
CA ALA A 65 0.48 -5.13 -5.71
C ALA A 65 0.80 -6.39 -6.53
N GLU A 66 1.25 -7.46 -5.87
CA GLU A 66 1.44 -8.78 -6.49
C GLU A 66 0.12 -9.36 -7.01
N ALA A 67 -0.97 -9.30 -6.22
CA ALA A 67 -2.29 -9.74 -6.66
C ALA A 67 -2.80 -8.96 -7.88
N VAL A 68 -2.59 -7.63 -7.92
CA VAL A 68 -2.92 -6.79 -9.08
C VAL A 68 -2.13 -7.23 -10.32
N LEU A 69 -0.83 -7.45 -10.18
CA LEU A 69 0.05 -7.90 -11.28
C LEU A 69 -0.37 -9.27 -11.81
N ASN A 70 -0.58 -10.24 -10.92
CA ASN A 70 -1.00 -11.59 -11.27
C ASN A 70 -2.38 -11.62 -11.94
N GLY A 71 -3.28 -10.71 -11.55
CA GLY A 71 -4.58 -10.50 -12.19
C GLY A 71 -4.50 -9.76 -13.53
N GLY A 72 -3.33 -9.34 -13.99
CA GLY A 72 -3.15 -8.56 -15.22
C GLY A 72 -3.68 -7.13 -15.14
N GLY A 73 -3.82 -6.58 -13.93
CA GLY A 73 -4.25 -5.22 -13.67
C GLY A 73 -3.08 -4.23 -13.59
N SER A 74 -3.40 -2.98 -13.22
CA SER A 74 -2.41 -1.95 -12.94
C SER A 74 -2.75 -1.16 -11.68
N LEU A 75 -1.73 -0.86 -10.89
CA LEU A 75 -1.81 -0.08 -9.67
C LEU A 75 -1.16 1.29 -9.92
N ARG A 76 -1.95 2.35 -9.71
CA ARG A 76 -1.57 3.75 -9.87
C ARG A 76 -1.57 4.43 -8.52
N ILE A 77 -0.47 5.09 -8.15
CA ILE A 77 -0.28 5.70 -6.84
C ILE A 77 0.12 7.14 -7.07
N LEU A 78 -0.77 8.06 -6.70
CA LEU A 78 -0.61 9.48 -7.02
C LEU A 78 0.66 10.08 -6.39
N GLU A 79 0.86 9.87 -5.09
CA GLU A 79 1.95 10.50 -4.34
C GLU A 79 3.29 9.76 -4.48
N GLN A 80 3.29 8.48 -4.91
CA GLN A 80 4.50 7.68 -5.10
C GLN A 80 4.51 6.94 -6.45
N PRO A 81 4.70 7.64 -7.59
CA PRO A 81 4.66 7.03 -8.92
C PRO A 81 5.68 5.90 -9.16
N TYR A 82 6.78 5.87 -8.38
CA TYR A 82 7.81 4.82 -8.43
C TYR A 82 7.33 3.46 -7.90
N LEU A 83 6.20 3.46 -7.19
CA LEU A 83 5.56 2.26 -6.63
C LEU A 83 4.39 1.77 -7.51
N GLU A 84 4.21 2.33 -8.71
CA GLU A 84 3.23 1.83 -9.67
C GLU A 84 3.65 0.51 -10.31
N VAL A 85 2.66 -0.36 -10.58
CA VAL A 85 2.85 -1.64 -11.27
C VAL A 85 1.76 -1.90 -12.32
N GLY A 86 1.99 -2.85 -13.22
CA GLY A 86 1.06 -3.24 -14.29
C GLY A 86 1.36 -2.60 -15.63
N ASN A 87 0.62 -2.99 -16.67
CA ASN A 87 0.90 -2.63 -18.07
C ASN A 87 2.36 -2.93 -18.48
N GLY A 88 2.87 -4.10 -18.10
CA GLY A 88 4.26 -4.51 -18.34
C GLY A 88 5.30 -3.87 -17.42
N LYS A 89 4.89 -3.02 -16.47
CA LYS A 89 5.78 -2.46 -15.43
C LYS A 89 5.77 -3.34 -14.18
N HIS A 90 6.96 -3.69 -13.71
CA HIS A 90 7.20 -4.32 -12.41
C HIS A 90 8.01 -3.36 -11.54
N PHE A 91 8.09 -3.64 -10.24
CA PHE A 91 9.05 -2.95 -9.38
C PHE A 91 10.46 -3.12 -9.93
N ARG A 92 11.22 -2.01 -9.96
CA ARG A 92 12.66 -2.09 -10.24
C ARG A 92 13.33 -2.96 -9.17
N PRO A 93 14.41 -3.69 -9.48
CA PRO A 93 15.07 -4.59 -8.51
C PRO A 93 15.39 -3.91 -7.17
N ALA A 94 15.95 -2.69 -7.19
CA ALA A 94 16.25 -1.93 -5.97
C ALA A 94 15.00 -1.54 -5.16
N VAL A 95 13.87 -1.27 -5.83
CA VAL A 95 12.59 -0.99 -5.15
C VAL A 95 12.04 -2.26 -4.51
N ALA A 96 12.10 -3.39 -5.22
CA ALA A 96 11.67 -4.68 -4.70
C ALA A 96 12.51 -5.12 -3.48
N GLU A 97 13.83 -4.92 -3.52
CA GLU A 97 14.73 -5.19 -2.40
C GLU A 97 14.41 -4.33 -1.17
N TYR A 98 14.15 -3.03 -1.39
CA TYR A 98 13.75 -2.13 -0.30
C TYR A 98 12.39 -2.51 0.30
N LEU A 99 11.40 -2.85 -0.53
CA LEU A 99 10.10 -3.34 -0.07
C LEU A 99 10.27 -4.60 0.78
N ASN A 100 11.06 -5.57 0.32
CA ASN A 100 11.34 -6.80 1.07
C ASN A 100 12.05 -6.49 2.40
N THR A 101 12.99 -5.54 2.40
CA THR A 101 13.67 -5.09 3.63
C THR A 101 12.69 -4.51 4.64
N LEU A 102 11.75 -3.67 4.21
CA LEU A 102 10.72 -3.12 5.09
C LEU A 102 9.74 -4.19 5.59
N VAL A 103 9.36 -5.17 4.77
CA VAL A 103 8.54 -6.31 5.20
C VAL A 103 9.27 -7.15 6.26
N CYS A 104 10.56 -7.41 6.07
CA CYS A 104 11.38 -8.12 7.04
C CYS A 104 11.53 -7.33 8.35
N LEU A 105 11.71 -6.01 8.26
CA LEU A 105 11.78 -5.12 9.42
C LEU A 105 10.46 -5.14 10.21
N GLU A 106 9.31 -4.96 9.53
CA GLU A 106 7.96 -5.03 10.11
C GLU A 106 7.79 -6.31 10.93
N ARG A 107 8.06 -7.47 10.31
CA ARG A 107 7.93 -8.78 10.96
C ARG A 107 8.89 -8.97 12.13
N SER A 108 10.17 -8.61 11.95
CA SER A 108 11.21 -8.81 12.96
C SER A 108 10.96 -7.96 14.21
N CYS A 109 10.53 -6.71 14.03
CA CYS A 109 10.18 -5.83 15.14
C CYS A 109 8.98 -6.36 15.92
N VAL A 110 7.90 -6.77 15.24
CA VAL A 110 6.72 -7.34 15.89
C VAL A 110 7.08 -8.61 16.67
N GLN A 111 7.81 -9.54 16.06
CA GLN A 111 8.23 -10.78 16.72
C GLN A 111 9.09 -10.52 17.96
N ARG A 112 10.04 -9.58 17.86
CA ARG A 112 10.90 -9.21 19.00
C ARG A 112 10.11 -8.58 20.13
N LEU A 113 9.11 -7.75 19.84
CA LEU A 113 8.26 -7.15 20.87
C LEU A 113 7.38 -8.22 21.54
N PHE A 114 6.80 -9.12 20.76
CA PHE A 114 5.96 -10.20 21.29
C PHE A 114 6.75 -11.22 22.11
N SER A 115 8.04 -11.40 21.87
CA SER A 115 8.90 -12.28 22.67
C SER A 115 9.43 -11.59 23.93
N ALA A 116 9.66 -10.28 23.89
CA ALA A 116 10.18 -9.51 25.02
C ALA A 116 9.11 -9.13 26.06
N PHE A 117 7.85 -9.00 25.64
CA PHE A 117 6.75 -8.53 26.49
C PHE A 117 5.54 -9.46 26.44
N SER A 118 4.89 -9.63 27.59
CA SER A 118 3.62 -10.36 27.67
C SER A 118 2.45 -9.43 27.32
N PHE A 119 1.86 -9.63 26.15
CA PHE A 119 0.67 -8.91 25.69
C PHE A 119 -0.56 -9.83 25.66
N ASN A 120 -1.72 -9.27 25.99
CA ASN A 120 -3.00 -9.86 25.57
C ASN A 120 -3.20 -9.65 24.05
N MET A 121 -4.26 -10.24 23.47
CA MET A 121 -4.46 -10.17 22.01
C MET A 121 -4.58 -8.74 21.49
N THR A 122 -5.40 -7.90 22.15
CA THR A 122 -5.57 -6.49 21.79
C THR A 122 -4.27 -5.70 21.85
N GLY A 123 -3.41 -5.97 22.84
CA GLY A 123 -2.09 -5.37 22.95
C GLY A 123 -1.16 -5.80 21.82
N LYS A 124 -1.24 -7.06 21.38
CA LYS A 124 -0.50 -7.55 20.22
C LYS A 124 -0.93 -6.83 18.95
N ASP A 125 -2.24 -6.73 18.71
CA ASP A 125 -2.80 -6.05 17.54
C ASP A 125 -2.36 -4.58 17.51
N TYR A 126 -2.51 -3.87 18.63
CA TYR A 126 -2.09 -2.47 18.73
C TYR A 126 -0.60 -2.26 18.44
N VAL A 127 0.27 -3.11 18.99
CA VAL A 127 1.72 -3.01 18.76
C VAL A 127 2.07 -3.34 17.30
N ALA A 128 1.43 -4.34 16.71
CA ALA A 128 1.61 -4.66 15.29
C ALA A 128 1.18 -3.48 14.40
N ASP A 129 0.03 -2.87 14.69
CA ASP A 129 -0.47 -1.69 13.97
C ASP A 129 0.49 -0.50 14.09
N CYS A 130 1.09 -0.28 15.27
CA CYS A 130 2.11 0.76 15.46
C CYS A 130 3.34 0.55 14.56
N ILE A 131 3.86 -0.68 14.51
CA ILE A 131 5.02 -1.01 13.66
C ILE A 131 4.66 -0.88 12.18
N ALA A 132 3.47 -1.36 11.79
CA ALA A 132 2.97 -1.25 10.43
C ALA A 132 2.78 0.21 10.00
N TYR A 133 2.23 1.06 10.88
CA TYR A 133 2.07 2.49 10.67
C TYR A 133 3.43 3.18 10.42
N ILE A 134 4.44 2.86 11.22
CA ILE A 134 5.78 3.45 11.09
C ILE A 134 6.42 3.02 9.76
N THR A 135 6.39 1.72 9.45
CA THR A 135 7.05 1.16 8.26
C THR A 135 6.39 1.64 6.96
N VAL A 136 5.06 1.70 6.90
CA VAL A 136 4.36 2.25 5.72
C VAL A 136 4.60 3.76 5.58
N GLY A 137 4.70 4.48 6.70
CA GLY A 137 5.08 5.90 6.71
C GLY A 137 6.50 6.14 6.17
N ILE A 138 7.46 5.30 6.55
CA ILE A 138 8.82 5.30 5.99
C ILE A 138 8.76 5.09 4.47
N LEU A 139 8.02 4.08 4.00
CA LEU A 139 7.88 3.80 2.57
C LEU A 139 7.31 5.01 1.81
N ALA A 140 6.22 5.60 2.31
CA ALA A 140 5.58 6.76 1.69
C ALA A 140 6.52 7.96 1.60
N LYS A 141 7.28 8.25 2.67
CA LYS A 141 8.23 9.37 2.70
C LYS A 141 9.42 9.16 1.77
N THR A 142 9.95 7.93 1.70
CA THR A 142 11.08 7.58 0.82
C THR A 142 10.75 7.88 -0.65
N TYR A 143 9.55 7.53 -1.11
CA TYR A 143 9.13 7.67 -2.52
C TYR A 143 8.24 8.87 -2.82
N SER A 144 7.96 9.74 -1.84
CA SER A 144 7.26 11.00 -2.08
C SER A 144 8.01 11.88 -3.09
N SER A 145 7.32 12.85 -3.69
CA SER A 145 7.91 13.85 -4.58
C SER A 145 9.12 14.58 -3.98
N ASP A 146 9.14 14.78 -2.66
CA ASP A 146 10.26 15.42 -1.93
C ASP A 146 11.18 14.41 -1.20
N GLY A 147 11.02 13.12 -1.54
CA GLY A 147 11.69 11.98 -0.93
C GLY A 147 13.15 11.82 -1.37
N ILE A 148 13.81 10.77 -0.88
CA ILE A 148 15.25 10.53 -1.08
C ILE A 148 15.65 10.48 -2.56
N LEU A 149 14.73 10.05 -3.44
CA LEU A 149 14.95 9.99 -4.88
C LEU A 149 15.14 11.36 -5.56
N HIS A 150 14.75 12.46 -4.91
CA HIS A 150 14.93 13.82 -5.40
C HIS A 150 16.01 14.60 -4.61
N ARG A 151 16.64 13.96 -3.62
CA ARG A 151 17.66 14.57 -2.75
C ARG A 151 19.10 14.27 -3.18
N GLY A 152 19.29 13.59 -4.32
CA GLY A 152 20.60 13.31 -4.89
C GLY A 152 20.60 13.50 -6.41
N GLY A 153 21.24 14.59 -6.84
CA GLY A 153 21.85 14.74 -8.16
C GLY A 153 23.36 14.55 -8.04
#